data_AF-A0A918ZZU1-F1
#
_entry.id   AF-A0A918ZZU1-F1
#
_cell.length_a   1.000
_cell.length_b   1.000
_cell.length_c   1.000
_cell.angle_alpha   90.00
_cell.angle_beta   90.00
_cell.angle_gamma   90.00
#
_symmetry.space_group_name_H-M   'P 1'
#
loop_
_entity.id
_entity.type
_entity.pdbx_description
1 polymer ?
#
loop_
_entity_poly.entity_id
_entity_poly.type
_entity_poly.pdbx_seq_one_letter_code
_entity_poly.pdbx_strand_id
1 'polypeptide(L)'
;MIDSDAGYDVTRLAWVLRDLPVELVGRVRSDRVMRLPKPPRVYDPKGGRPPKHGPEFRFTKPETWPEPAITTVTDTTKYGKAESQAWDRVHPRLTHRSSWLDHDGELPSVEGTLTRLKVEHLSKDRDAPPVWLWSSKTGATPDDVDRSWQAFLRRFDLEHTFRFAKQTLGWTTPELRTPKAADRWTWILIVAHTQLRLARPLAADLRRPWEKPTTSDRLPPARVRRGSGTSAPTSPARPMFPNPGAPVPDGHPAPRTSTGHPATTSARPSSAPKPSRPSASPLRSW
;
A
#
# COMPACT_ATOMS: atom_id res chain seq x y z
N MET A 1 4.16 14.07 -7.28
CA MET A 1 3.41 13.77 -6.04
C MET A 1 3.82 12.39 -5.55
N ILE A 2 4.12 12.26 -4.27
CA ILE A 2 4.46 11.01 -3.58
C ILE A 2 3.37 10.78 -2.53
N ASP A 3 2.80 9.58 -2.48
CA ASP A 3 1.75 9.21 -1.52
C ASP A 3 2.29 8.30 -0.40
N SER A 4 1.70 8.38 0.79
CA SER A 4 2.06 7.56 1.95
C SER A 4 0.85 7.21 2.84
N ASP A 5 0.91 6.07 3.54
CA ASP A 5 -0.13 5.69 4.50
C ASP A 5 0.15 6.23 5.91
N ALA A 6 -0.82 6.12 6.82
CA ALA A 6 -0.80 6.73 8.15
C ALA A 6 0.33 6.29 9.10
N GLY A 7 1.13 5.30 8.72
CA GLY A 7 2.34 4.88 9.44
C GLY A 7 3.56 5.79 9.19
N TYR A 8 3.52 6.63 8.16
CA TYR A 8 4.61 7.56 7.86
C TYR A 8 4.33 8.95 8.43
N ASP A 9 5.38 9.63 8.89
CA ASP A 9 5.31 11.05 9.25
C ASP A 9 5.44 11.91 7.99
N VAL A 10 4.32 12.07 7.28
CA VAL A 10 4.25 12.86 6.03
C VAL A 10 4.76 14.29 6.22
N THR A 11 4.57 14.88 7.40
CA THR A 11 4.99 16.25 7.69
C THR A 11 6.50 16.36 7.87
N ARG A 12 7.14 15.35 8.48
CA ARG A 12 8.61 15.26 8.52
C ARG A 12 9.18 15.07 7.12
N LEU A 13 8.59 14.20 6.30
CA LEU A 13 9.03 13.98 4.92
C LEU A 13 8.93 15.27 4.10
N ALA A 14 7.81 15.99 4.20
CA ALA A 14 7.63 17.29 3.56
C ALA A 14 8.70 18.30 3.99
N TRP A 15 9.07 18.32 5.27
CA TRP A 15 10.13 19.21 5.75
C TRP A 15 11.52 18.85 5.24
N VAL A 16 11.89 17.56 5.22
CA VAL A 16 13.21 17.11 4.72
C VAL A 16 13.34 17.33 3.21
N LEU A 17 12.24 17.16 2.48
CA LEU A 17 12.21 17.23 1.01
C LEU A 17 11.76 18.59 0.49
N ARG A 18 11.67 19.62 1.35
CA ARG A 18 11.13 20.95 1.00
C ARG A 18 11.88 21.66 -0.13
N ASP A 19 13.15 21.31 -0.34
CA ASP A 19 14.01 21.91 -1.37
C ASP A 19 13.93 21.14 -2.71
N LEU A 20 13.11 20.10 -2.79
CA LEU A 20 12.88 19.31 -4.00
C LEU A 20 11.50 19.62 -4.61
N PRO A 21 11.32 19.50 -5.94
CA PRO A 21 10.05 19.76 -6.61
C PRO A 21 9.06 18.59 -6.43
N VAL A 22 8.83 18.18 -5.18
CA VAL A 22 7.97 17.04 -4.82
C VAL A 22 6.85 17.48 -3.89
N GLU A 23 5.63 17.10 -4.25
CA GLU A 23 4.45 17.23 -3.38
C GLU A 23 4.26 15.92 -2.61
N LEU A 24 4.17 16.01 -1.29
CA LEU A 24 3.93 14.86 -0.40
C LEU A 24 2.46 14.85 -0.03
N VAL A 25 1.79 13.72 -0.27
CA VAL A 25 0.44 13.44 0.21
C VAL A 25 0.52 12.23 1.14
N GLY A 26 -0.24 12.26 2.23
CA GLY A 26 -0.27 11.12 3.13
C GLY A 26 -1.55 11.04 3.91
N ARG A 27 -1.99 9.81 4.18
CA ARG A 27 -3.07 9.57 5.11
C ARG A 27 -2.63 9.98 6.51
N VAL A 28 -3.50 10.68 7.22
CA VAL A 28 -3.33 11.00 8.64
C VAL A 28 -4.39 10.28 9.45
N ARG A 29 -4.06 9.89 10.67
CA ARG A 29 -4.99 9.17 11.55
C ARG A 29 -6.21 10.04 11.87
N SER A 30 -7.39 9.43 11.94
CA SER A 30 -8.67 10.12 12.16
C SER A 30 -8.85 10.70 13.58
N ASP A 31 -7.93 10.42 14.50
CA ASP A 31 -7.91 10.92 15.88
C ASP A 31 -6.92 12.08 16.11
N ARG A 32 -6.33 12.63 15.03
CA ARG A 32 -5.36 13.71 15.15
C ARG A 32 -5.98 15.04 15.54
N VAL A 33 -5.17 15.83 16.25
CA VAL A 33 -5.40 17.26 16.50
C VAL A 33 -4.33 18.03 15.75
N MET A 34 -4.78 18.91 14.86
CA MET A 34 -3.94 19.83 14.10
C MET A 34 -4.17 21.27 14.58
N ARG A 35 -3.38 22.20 14.04
CA ARG A 35 -3.48 23.64 14.27
C ARG A 35 -3.88 24.33 12.98
N LEU A 36 -4.77 25.30 13.11
CA LEU A 36 -5.07 26.28 12.07
C LEU A 36 -3.90 27.28 11.93
N PRO A 37 -3.80 27.98 10.78
CA PRO A 37 -2.80 29.03 10.59
C PRO A 37 -2.88 30.08 11.71
N LYS A 38 -1.72 30.67 12.01
CA LYS A 38 -1.62 31.73 13.01
C LYS A 38 -2.58 32.88 12.65
N PRO A 39 -3.40 33.37 13.59
CA PRO A 39 -4.28 34.50 13.32
C PRO A 39 -3.46 35.77 13.02
N PRO A 40 -4.03 36.72 12.26
CA PRO A 40 -3.42 38.03 12.05
C PRO A 40 -3.02 38.67 13.39
N ARG A 41 -1.88 39.35 13.42
CA ARG A 41 -1.40 40.01 14.64
C ARG A 41 -2.36 41.15 15.00
N VAL A 42 -3.06 41.00 16.11
CA VAL A 42 -3.77 42.11 16.77
C VAL A 42 -2.80 42.74 17.78
N TYR A 43 -2.69 44.07 17.76
CA TYR A 43 -1.90 44.80 18.75
C TYR A 43 -2.52 44.60 20.13
N ASP A 44 -1.72 44.13 21.10
CA ASP A 44 -2.12 44.01 22.49
C ASP A 44 -1.36 45.06 23.32
N PRO A 45 -2.05 46.05 23.92
CA PRO A 45 -1.44 47.07 24.76
C PRO A 45 -0.69 46.51 25.98
N LYS A 46 -1.04 45.30 26.45
CA LYS A 46 -0.38 44.64 27.59
C LYS A 46 0.91 43.94 27.19
N GLY A 47 1.22 43.88 25.89
CA GLY A 47 2.36 43.13 25.36
C GLY A 47 2.18 41.62 25.48
N GLY A 48 3.07 40.87 24.84
CA GLY A 48 3.06 39.39 24.87
C GLY A 48 3.68 38.78 23.62
N ARG A 49 4.18 37.55 23.75
CA ARG A 49 4.66 36.77 22.60
C ARG A 49 3.44 36.40 21.74
N PRO A 50 3.41 36.79 20.45
CA PRO A 50 2.31 36.39 19.57
C PRO A 50 2.18 34.87 19.50
N PRO A 51 0.94 34.34 19.41
CA PRO A 51 0.74 32.91 19.29
C PRO A 51 1.47 32.37 18.04
N LYS A 52 2.06 31.19 18.17
CA LYS A 52 2.71 30.48 17.05
C LYS A 52 1.69 29.77 16.15
N HIS A 53 0.56 29.35 16.73
CA HIS A 53 -0.46 28.53 16.10
C HIS A 53 -1.84 29.18 16.28
N GLY A 54 -2.75 28.92 15.34
CA GLY A 54 -4.16 29.21 15.53
C GLY A 54 -4.88 28.19 16.43
N PRO A 55 -6.23 28.24 16.46
CA PRO A 55 -7.07 27.28 17.19
C PRO A 55 -6.82 25.82 16.79
N GLU A 56 -7.28 24.90 17.63
CA GLU A 56 -7.22 23.46 17.35
C GLU A 56 -8.23 23.06 16.30
N PHE A 57 -7.79 22.22 15.36
CA PHE A 57 -8.64 21.48 14.44
C PHE A 57 -8.61 20.01 14.86
N ARG A 58 -9.67 19.51 15.48
CA ARG A 58 -9.74 18.15 16.02
C ARG A 58 -10.58 17.26 15.10
N PHE A 59 -9.98 16.22 14.52
CA PHE A 59 -10.65 15.40 13.48
C PHE A 59 -11.86 14.62 14.00
N THR A 60 -11.98 14.48 15.32
CA THR A 60 -13.10 13.80 15.99
C THR A 60 -14.21 14.76 16.45
N LYS A 61 -14.00 16.08 16.29
CA LYS A 61 -14.89 17.13 16.80
C LYS A 61 -15.23 18.13 15.69
N PRO A 62 -16.28 17.87 14.90
CA PRO A 62 -16.69 18.74 13.78
C PRO A 62 -16.93 20.20 14.17
N GLU A 63 -17.32 20.48 15.41
CA GLU A 63 -17.49 21.82 15.95
C GLU A 63 -16.20 22.66 15.98
N THR A 64 -15.04 22.02 15.82
CA THR A 64 -13.73 22.69 15.73
C THR A 64 -13.33 23.02 14.29
N TRP A 65 -14.10 22.57 13.30
CA TRP A 65 -13.76 22.75 11.89
C TRP A 65 -14.36 24.07 11.41
N PRO A 66 -13.55 25.02 10.91
CA PRO A 66 -14.09 26.16 10.19
C PRO A 66 -14.71 25.68 8.86
N GLU A 67 -15.42 26.58 8.19
CA GLU A 67 -15.91 26.33 6.82
C GLU A 67 -14.75 25.86 5.93
N PRO A 68 -14.91 24.76 5.17
CA PRO A 68 -13.87 24.31 4.25
C PRO A 68 -13.65 25.35 3.16
N ALA A 69 -12.38 25.63 2.85
CA ALA A 69 -12.03 26.56 1.78
C ALA A 69 -12.42 26.01 0.39
N ILE A 70 -12.43 24.69 0.26
CA ILE A 70 -12.76 23.97 -0.97
C ILE A 70 -13.64 22.78 -0.62
N THR A 71 -14.72 22.63 -1.36
CA THR A 71 -15.54 21.41 -1.38
C THR A 71 -15.68 20.93 -2.83
N THR A 72 -15.37 19.67 -3.08
CA THR A 72 -15.59 19.03 -4.39
C THR A 72 -16.46 17.78 -4.24
N VAL A 73 -17.19 17.45 -5.30
CA VAL A 73 -17.96 16.21 -5.40
C VAL A 73 -17.71 15.63 -6.79
N THR A 74 -17.15 14.42 -6.82
CA THR A 74 -16.71 13.79 -8.07
C THR A 74 -17.19 12.35 -8.12
N ASP A 75 -17.85 11.97 -9.22
CA ASP A 75 -18.31 10.60 -9.44
C ASP A 75 -17.12 9.65 -9.63
N THR A 76 -17.17 8.50 -8.95
CA THR A 76 -16.15 7.46 -9.09
C THR A 76 -16.78 6.17 -9.61
N THR A 77 -15.98 5.41 -10.35
CA THR A 77 -16.43 4.13 -10.94
C THR A 77 -16.69 3.02 -9.93
N LYS A 78 -16.15 3.12 -8.70
CA LYS A 78 -16.13 2.02 -7.71
C LYS A 78 -16.68 2.38 -6.33
N TYR A 79 -16.74 3.67 -5.99
CA TYR A 79 -17.02 4.13 -4.63
C TYR A 79 -18.22 5.09 -4.58
N GLY A 80 -18.97 5.20 -5.67
CA GLY A 80 -20.02 6.20 -5.83
C GLY A 80 -19.43 7.61 -5.88
N LYS A 81 -20.10 8.59 -5.27
CA LYS A 81 -19.61 9.96 -5.16
C LYS A 81 -18.49 10.09 -4.12
N ALA A 82 -17.40 10.73 -4.52
CA ALA A 82 -16.33 11.18 -3.65
C ALA A 82 -16.55 12.65 -3.29
N GLU A 83 -16.91 12.91 -2.03
CA GLU A 83 -16.98 14.25 -1.46
C GLU A 83 -15.66 14.57 -0.77
N SER A 84 -15.03 15.67 -1.16
CA SER A 84 -13.81 16.15 -0.53
C SER A 84 -14.02 17.53 0.06
N GLN A 85 -13.54 17.74 1.28
CA GLN A 85 -13.50 19.02 1.96
C GLN A 85 -12.06 19.34 2.31
N ALA A 86 -11.59 20.55 2.03
CA ALA A 86 -10.20 20.92 2.28
C ALA A 86 -10.05 22.24 3.04
N TRP A 87 -9.03 22.27 3.91
CA TRP A 87 -8.62 23.41 4.72
C TRP A 87 -7.14 23.70 4.47
N ASP A 88 -6.83 24.94 4.11
CA ASP A 88 -5.46 25.36 3.78
C ASP A 88 -4.63 25.68 5.04
N ARG A 89 -3.32 25.52 4.91
CA ARG A 89 -2.30 25.84 5.94
C ARG A 89 -2.50 25.17 7.30
N VAL A 90 -3.21 24.04 7.34
CA VAL A 90 -3.38 23.22 8.54
C VAL A 90 -2.09 22.43 8.80
N HIS A 91 -1.63 22.41 10.04
CA HIS A 91 -0.34 21.79 10.39
C HIS A 91 -0.36 21.11 11.77
N PRO A 92 0.47 20.08 12.00
CA PRO A 92 0.61 19.50 13.33
C PRO A 92 1.36 20.47 14.27
N ARG A 93 1.02 20.41 15.56
CA ARG A 93 1.89 20.99 16.59
C ARG A 93 3.03 20.01 16.86
N LEU A 94 4.22 20.33 16.35
CA LEU A 94 5.41 19.50 16.55
C LEU A 94 5.94 19.59 17.99
N THR A 95 6.57 18.51 18.44
CA THR A 95 7.30 18.41 19.71
C THR A 95 8.61 17.65 19.45
N HIS A 96 9.63 17.83 20.29
CA HIS A 96 10.91 17.10 20.20
C HIS A 96 10.71 15.64 20.62
N ARG A 97 10.05 14.85 19.77
CA ARG A 97 9.74 13.44 19.95
C ARG A 97 9.74 12.75 18.59
N SER A 98 9.87 11.43 18.57
CA SER A 98 9.79 10.61 17.35
C SER A 98 10.72 11.17 16.26
N SER A 99 10.23 11.44 15.05
CA SER A 99 11.01 11.91 13.90
C SER A 99 11.67 13.30 14.08
N TRP A 100 11.34 14.00 15.17
CA TRP A 100 11.78 15.36 15.49
C TRP A 100 12.63 15.42 16.77
N LEU A 101 13.02 14.26 17.34
CA LEU A 101 13.78 14.19 18.59
C LEU A 101 15.09 14.98 18.50
N ASP A 102 15.89 14.71 17.46
CA ASP A 102 17.21 15.30 17.24
C ASP A 102 17.15 16.52 16.31
N HIS A 103 15.99 17.18 16.20
CA HIS A 103 15.89 18.41 15.41
C HIS A 103 16.53 19.57 16.17
N ASP A 104 17.55 20.19 15.55
CA ASP A 104 18.24 21.33 16.13
C ASP A 104 17.41 22.62 16.04
N GLY A 105 17.39 23.38 17.15
CA GLY A 105 16.76 24.69 17.22
C GLY A 105 15.23 24.66 17.31
N GLU A 106 14.58 25.72 16.82
CA GLU A 106 13.13 25.86 16.91
C GLU A 106 12.42 24.92 15.92
N LEU A 107 11.44 24.15 16.41
CA LEU A 107 10.61 23.30 15.56
C LEU A 107 9.80 24.13 14.56
N PRO A 108 9.78 23.77 13.27
CA PRO A 108 9.05 24.53 12.27
C PRO A 108 7.52 24.37 12.39
N SER A 109 6.78 25.29 11.78
CA SER A 109 5.37 25.07 11.44
C SER A 109 5.32 24.60 9.98
N VAL A 110 5.08 23.31 9.77
CA VAL A 110 5.01 22.72 8.42
C VAL A 110 3.56 22.80 7.93
N GLU A 111 3.23 23.90 7.26
CA GLU A 111 1.90 24.16 6.70
C GLU A 111 1.61 23.28 5.48
N GLY A 112 0.36 22.87 5.34
CA GLY A 112 -0.12 22.10 4.20
C GLY A 112 -1.64 22.09 4.13
N THR A 113 -2.17 21.47 3.09
CA THR A 113 -3.63 21.34 2.89
C THR A 113 -4.12 20.05 3.54
N LEU A 114 -5.05 20.18 4.47
CA LEU A 114 -5.76 19.05 5.05
C LEU A 114 -7.02 18.77 4.22
N THR A 115 -7.21 17.53 3.79
CA THR A 115 -8.38 17.08 3.04
C THR A 115 -9.10 15.96 3.80
N ARG A 116 -10.40 16.11 3.98
CA ARG A 116 -11.30 15.02 4.39
C ARG A 116 -11.96 14.46 3.14
N LEU A 117 -11.76 13.17 2.90
CA LEU A 117 -12.39 12.45 1.80
C LEU A 117 -13.45 11.50 2.36
N LYS A 118 -14.67 11.63 1.87
CA LYS A 118 -15.78 10.72 2.13
C LYS A 118 -16.24 10.14 0.79
N VAL A 119 -16.48 8.84 0.75
CA VAL A 119 -17.09 8.17 -0.41
C VAL A 119 -18.39 7.50 0.01
N GLU A 120 -19.29 7.26 -0.94
CA GLU A 120 -20.60 6.66 -0.64
C GLU A 120 -20.48 5.22 -0.13
N HIS A 121 -19.59 4.42 -0.72
CA HIS A 121 -19.40 3.04 -0.33
C HIS A 121 -18.01 2.51 -0.67
N LEU A 122 -17.56 1.48 0.04
CA LEU A 122 -16.43 0.66 -0.37
C LEU A 122 -16.91 -0.53 -1.20
N SER A 123 -15.97 -1.27 -1.79
CA SER A 123 -16.28 -2.50 -2.53
C SER A 123 -17.12 -3.46 -1.68
N LYS A 124 -18.14 -4.08 -2.30
CA LYS A 124 -19.13 -4.97 -1.64
C LYS A 124 -19.99 -4.25 -0.59
N ASP A 125 -20.38 -3.02 -0.89
CA ASP A 125 -21.29 -2.18 -0.09
C ASP A 125 -20.90 -2.08 1.39
N ARG A 126 -19.59 -2.09 1.64
CA ARG A 126 -19.05 -1.91 2.99
C ARG A 126 -19.08 -0.43 3.35
N ASP A 127 -19.27 -0.16 4.63
CA ASP A 127 -19.19 1.18 5.18
C ASP A 127 -17.84 1.84 4.84
N ALA A 128 -17.90 3.13 4.55
CA ALA A 128 -16.80 3.94 4.04
C ALA A 128 -16.49 5.09 5.00
N PRO A 129 -15.84 4.81 6.14
CA PRO A 129 -15.46 5.86 7.07
C PRO A 129 -14.56 6.88 6.37
N PRO A 130 -14.78 8.19 6.59
CA PRO A 130 -13.97 9.23 5.97
C PRO A 130 -12.49 9.03 6.26
N VAL A 131 -11.66 9.27 5.24
CA VAL A 131 -10.21 9.29 5.38
C VAL A 131 -9.71 10.72 5.37
N TRP A 132 -8.67 10.97 6.16
CA TRP A 132 -8.01 12.26 6.21
C TRP A 132 -6.68 12.16 5.48
N LEU A 133 -6.45 13.09 4.58
CA LEU A 133 -5.21 13.25 3.82
C LEU A 133 -4.59 14.59 4.17
N TRP A 134 -3.28 14.66 4.24
CA TRP A 134 -2.54 15.92 4.33
C TRP A 134 -1.59 16.02 3.15
N SER A 135 -1.65 17.13 2.42
CA SER A 135 -0.73 17.48 1.34
C SER A 135 0.23 18.56 1.81
N SER A 136 1.51 18.46 1.43
CA SER A 136 2.50 19.52 1.66
C SER A 136 2.25 20.78 0.83
N LYS A 137 1.31 20.75 -0.12
CA LYS A 137 0.92 21.92 -0.91
C LYS A 137 0.01 22.83 -0.09
N THR A 138 0.30 24.13 -0.08
CA THR A 138 -0.59 25.20 0.39
C THR A 138 -1.21 25.91 -0.80
N GLY A 139 -2.37 26.55 -0.62
CA GLY A 139 -3.09 27.22 -1.70
C GLY A 139 -3.51 26.24 -2.81
N ALA A 140 -3.90 25.03 -2.42
CA ALA A 140 -4.40 24.03 -3.34
C ALA A 140 -5.65 24.55 -4.08
N THR A 141 -5.79 24.24 -5.37
CA THR A 141 -7.03 24.44 -6.13
C THR A 141 -7.97 23.23 -5.95
N PRO A 142 -9.25 23.33 -6.37
CA PRO A 142 -10.14 22.16 -6.41
C PRO A 142 -9.52 20.96 -7.16
N ASP A 143 -8.85 21.20 -8.29
CA ASP A 143 -8.18 20.14 -9.06
C ASP A 143 -7.01 19.51 -8.31
N ASP A 144 -6.29 20.29 -7.50
CA ASP A 144 -5.20 19.75 -6.66
C ASP A 144 -5.73 18.85 -5.55
N VAL A 145 -6.85 19.23 -4.92
CA VAL A 145 -7.53 18.41 -3.91
C VAL A 145 -7.99 17.10 -4.54
N ASP A 146 -8.59 17.17 -5.73
CA ASP A 146 -9.04 15.99 -6.45
C ASP A 146 -7.89 15.07 -6.87
N ARG A 147 -6.82 15.65 -7.42
CA ARG A 147 -5.61 14.91 -7.76
C ARG A 147 -4.99 14.22 -6.54
N SER A 148 -5.01 14.87 -5.37
CA SER A 148 -4.44 14.32 -4.13
C SER A 148 -5.17 13.05 -3.68
N TRP A 149 -6.51 13.08 -3.59
CA TRP A 149 -7.24 11.87 -3.20
C TRP A 149 -7.23 10.80 -4.30
N GLN A 150 -7.24 11.18 -5.57
CA GLN A 150 -7.13 10.23 -6.68
C GLN A 150 -5.78 9.51 -6.65
N ALA A 151 -4.68 10.22 -6.38
CA ALA A 151 -3.36 9.62 -6.20
C ALA A 151 -3.35 8.66 -5.00
N PHE A 152 -3.93 9.05 -3.86
CA PHE A 152 -4.07 8.19 -2.70
C PHE A 152 -4.83 6.90 -3.00
N LEU A 153 -5.92 6.95 -3.78
CA LEU A 153 -6.66 5.74 -4.17
C LEU A 153 -5.84 4.78 -5.05
N ARG A 154 -4.86 5.28 -5.81
CA ARG A 154 -3.94 4.45 -6.61
C ARG A 154 -2.93 3.69 -5.76
N ARG A 155 -2.74 4.02 -4.48
CA ARG A 155 -1.77 3.31 -3.62
C ARG A 155 -2.07 1.81 -3.52
N PHE A 156 -3.34 1.41 -3.61
CA PHE A 156 -3.73 0.00 -3.55
C PHE A 156 -3.21 -0.78 -4.78
N ASP A 157 -2.90 -0.10 -5.90
CA ASP A 157 -2.26 -0.72 -7.06
C ASP A 157 -0.80 -1.11 -6.75
N LEU A 158 -0.12 -0.44 -5.81
CA LEU A 158 1.24 -0.81 -5.38
C LEU A 158 1.26 -2.15 -4.66
N GLU A 159 0.27 -2.45 -3.81
CA GLU A 159 0.19 -3.75 -3.13
C GLU A 159 0.12 -4.91 -4.12
N HIS A 160 -0.66 -4.76 -5.20
CA HIS A 160 -0.74 -5.75 -6.26
C HIS A 160 0.58 -5.89 -7.01
N THR A 161 1.27 -4.78 -7.25
CA THR A 161 2.57 -4.77 -7.91
C THR A 161 3.63 -5.47 -7.06
N PHE A 162 3.69 -5.18 -5.75
CA PHE A 162 4.59 -5.86 -4.82
C PHE A 162 4.27 -7.34 -4.67
N ARG A 163 2.99 -7.70 -4.58
CA ARG A 163 2.56 -9.10 -4.58
C ARG A 163 3.02 -9.82 -5.84
N PHE A 164 2.82 -9.21 -7.01
CA PHE A 164 3.27 -9.76 -8.29
C PHE A 164 4.79 -9.92 -8.35
N ALA A 165 5.55 -8.90 -7.94
CA ALA A 165 7.01 -8.96 -7.91
C ALA A 165 7.51 -10.10 -6.98
N LYS A 166 6.96 -10.21 -5.77
CA LYS A 166 7.35 -11.26 -4.81
C LYS A 166 6.95 -12.66 -5.26
N GLN A 167 5.68 -12.84 -5.65
CA GLN A 167 5.11 -14.16 -5.89
C GLN A 167 5.33 -14.68 -7.32
N THR A 168 5.41 -13.80 -8.31
CA THR A 168 5.51 -14.21 -9.73
C THR A 168 6.88 -13.95 -10.32
N LEU A 169 7.49 -12.81 -10.02
CA LEU A 169 8.84 -12.49 -10.52
C LEU A 169 9.94 -12.99 -9.57
N GLY A 170 9.59 -13.48 -8.37
CA GLY A 170 10.54 -14.09 -7.43
C GLY A 170 11.42 -13.07 -6.71
N TRP A 171 10.90 -11.88 -6.38
CA TRP A 171 11.69 -10.83 -5.73
C TRP A 171 12.45 -11.33 -4.49
N THR A 172 11.79 -12.12 -3.66
CA THR A 172 12.36 -12.68 -2.43
C THR A 172 12.89 -14.10 -2.59
N THR A 173 12.98 -14.61 -3.81
CA THR A 173 13.43 -15.99 -4.09
C THR A 173 14.94 -16.18 -4.01
N PRO A 174 15.81 -15.29 -4.55
CA PRO A 174 17.25 -15.53 -4.49
C PRO A 174 17.85 -15.19 -3.13
N GLU A 175 18.79 -16.03 -2.67
CA GLU A 175 19.57 -15.82 -1.45
C GLU A 175 20.78 -14.91 -1.71
N LEU A 176 20.52 -13.62 -1.89
CA LEU A 176 21.55 -12.63 -2.22
C LEU A 176 22.35 -12.24 -0.97
N ARG A 177 23.68 -12.35 -1.05
CA ARG A 177 24.58 -12.15 0.10
C ARG A 177 25.08 -10.72 0.31
N THR A 178 24.78 -9.79 -0.61
CA THR A 178 25.25 -8.40 -0.51
C THR A 178 24.14 -7.40 -0.87
N PRO A 179 24.11 -6.20 -0.24
CA PRO A 179 23.14 -5.16 -0.58
C PRO A 179 23.18 -4.77 -2.06
N LYS A 180 24.39 -4.60 -2.63
CA LYS A 180 24.57 -4.28 -4.05
C LYS A 180 23.96 -5.34 -4.98
N ALA A 181 23.97 -6.63 -4.60
CA ALA A 181 23.33 -7.67 -5.37
C ALA A 181 21.79 -7.60 -5.25
N ALA A 182 21.27 -7.32 -4.06
CA ALA A 182 19.83 -7.10 -3.85
C ALA A 182 19.29 -5.89 -4.65
N ASP A 183 20.05 -4.80 -4.73
CA ASP A 183 19.70 -3.63 -5.54
C ASP A 183 19.63 -3.99 -7.03
N ARG A 184 20.67 -4.66 -7.54
CA ARG A 184 20.70 -5.11 -8.95
C ARG A 184 19.56 -6.07 -9.26
N TRP A 185 19.26 -7.00 -8.36
CA TRP A 185 18.13 -7.91 -8.53
C TRP A 185 16.80 -7.15 -8.60
N THR A 186 16.61 -6.15 -7.73
CA THR A 186 15.44 -5.28 -7.76
C THR A 186 15.33 -4.54 -9.10
N TRP A 187 16.44 -4.01 -9.63
CA TRP A 187 16.46 -3.38 -10.95
C TRP A 187 16.07 -4.35 -12.08
N ILE A 188 16.55 -5.59 -12.05
CA ILE A 188 16.16 -6.61 -13.04
C ILE A 188 14.64 -6.86 -13.00
N LEU A 189 14.05 -6.94 -11.82
CA LEU A 189 12.60 -7.14 -11.67
C LEU A 189 11.79 -5.94 -12.18
N ILE A 190 12.29 -4.71 -11.95
CA ILE A 190 11.68 -3.48 -12.49
C ILE A 190 11.72 -3.50 -14.02
N VAL A 191 12.85 -3.88 -14.61
CA VAL A 191 13.00 -4.03 -16.08
C VAL A 191 12.05 -5.11 -16.59
N ALA A 192 12.01 -6.28 -15.98
CA ALA A 192 11.11 -7.37 -16.37
C ALA A 192 9.63 -6.96 -16.27
N HIS A 193 9.24 -6.29 -15.19
CA HIS A 193 7.89 -5.75 -15.03
C HIS A 193 7.55 -4.75 -16.14
N THR A 194 8.48 -3.85 -16.46
CA THR A 194 8.33 -2.87 -17.55
C THR A 194 8.19 -3.56 -18.90
N GLN A 195 9.04 -4.55 -19.20
CA GLN A 195 8.96 -5.35 -20.43
C GLN A 195 7.60 -6.05 -20.56
N LEU A 196 7.09 -6.65 -19.48
CA LEU A 196 5.75 -7.26 -19.48
C LEU A 196 4.62 -6.23 -19.69
N ARG A 197 4.79 -4.99 -19.24
CA ARG A 197 3.82 -3.92 -19.50
C ARG A 197 3.85 -3.48 -20.96
N LEU A 198 5.04 -3.35 -21.54
CA LEU A 198 5.24 -2.94 -22.93
C LEU A 198 4.87 -4.04 -23.93
N ALA A 199 5.08 -5.31 -23.58
CA ALA A 199 4.74 -6.46 -24.42
C ALA A 199 3.24 -6.80 -24.39
N ARG A 200 2.44 -6.10 -23.57
CA ARG A 200 1.00 -6.31 -23.43
C ARG A 200 0.26 -6.47 -24.77
N PRO A 201 0.34 -5.52 -25.73
CA PRO A 201 -0.37 -5.61 -27.00
C PRO A 201 0.06 -6.81 -27.86
N LEU A 202 1.26 -7.36 -27.62
CA LEU A 202 1.84 -8.46 -28.39
C LEU A 202 1.51 -9.85 -27.81
N ALA A 203 0.97 -9.91 -26.59
CA ALA A 203 0.79 -11.19 -25.90
C ALA A 203 -0.56 -11.83 -26.24
N ALA A 204 -0.51 -13.12 -26.59
CA ALA A 204 -1.69 -13.96 -26.65
C ALA A 204 -2.25 -14.18 -25.24
N ASP A 205 -3.56 -14.03 -25.08
CA ASP A 205 -4.21 -14.23 -23.79
C ASP A 205 -4.45 -15.71 -23.48
N LEU A 206 -3.41 -16.39 -22.96
CA LEU A 206 -3.47 -17.80 -22.54
C LEU A 206 -4.21 -17.96 -21.20
N ARG A 207 -5.52 -17.68 -21.21
CA ARG A 207 -6.40 -17.73 -20.04
C ARG A 207 -6.58 -19.14 -19.48
N ARG A 208 -6.73 -19.26 -18.15
CA ARG A 208 -7.30 -20.48 -17.53
C ARG A 208 -8.80 -20.56 -17.80
N PRO A 209 -9.41 -21.75 -17.76
CA PRO A 209 -10.83 -21.92 -18.06
C PRO A 209 -11.78 -21.02 -17.25
N TRP A 210 -11.47 -20.77 -15.98
CA TRP A 210 -12.28 -19.95 -15.08
C TRP A 210 -11.93 -18.45 -15.11
N GLU A 211 -10.90 -18.04 -15.84
CA GLU A 211 -10.50 -16.65 -15.92
C GLU A 211 -11.34 -15.92 -16.98
N LYS A 212 -11.88 -14.75 -16.62
CA LYS A 212 -12.68 -13.92 -17.54
C LYS A 212 -11.85 -13.46 -18.75
N PRO A 213 -12.45 -13.36 -19.94
CA PRO A 213 -11.82 -12.73 -21.10
C PRO A 213 -11.42 -11.28 -20.78
N THR A 214 -10.28 -10.84 -21.29
CA THR A 214 -9.79 -9.48 -21.12
C THR A 214 -9.20 -9.02 -22.45
N THR A 215 -9.49 -7.78 -22.83
CA THR A 215 -8.94 -7.17 -24.04
C THR A 215 -7.42 -7.01 -23.92
N SER A 216 -6.70 -7.09 -25.05
CA SER A 216 -5.23 -7.07 -25.05
C SER A 216 -4.67 -5.85 -24.31
N ASP A 217 -5.27 -4.67 -24.49
CA ASP A 217 -4.91 -3.40 -23.81
C ASP A 217 -5.06 -3.42 -22.28
N ARG A 218 -5.78 -4.40 -21.71
CA ARG A 218 -6.03 -4.52 -20.26
C ARG A 218 -5.39 -5.76 -19.64
N LEU A 219 -4.60 -6.54 -20.37
CA LEU A 219 -4.00 -7.76 -19.83
C LEU A 219 -3.07 -7.46 -18.65
N PRO A 220 -3.25 -8.12 -17.49
CA PRO A 220 -2.36 -7.94 -16.35
C PRO A 220 -0.98 -8.57 -16.64
N PRO A 221 0.12 -8.05 -16.05
CA PRO A 221 1.47 -8.56 -16.30
C PRO A 221 1.64 -10.08 -16.12
N ALA A 222 0.92 -10.70 -15.20
CA ALA A 222 0.92 -12.15 -15.01
C ALA A 222 0.36 -12.93 -16.21
N ARG A 223 -0.65 -12.38 -16.90
CA ARG A 223 -1.26 -12.97 -18.10
C ARG A 223 -0.36 -12.76 -19.31
N VAL A 224 0.22 -11.57 -19.44
CA VAL A 224 1.24 -11.28 -20.47
C VAL A 224 2.43 -12.25 -20.34
N ARG A 225 2.97 -12.44 -19.14
CA ARG A 225 4.07 -13.38 -18.89
C ARG A 225 3.72 -14.80 -19.34
N ARG A 226 2.49 -15.24 -19.07
CA ARG A 226 2.03 -16.57 -19.45
C ARG A 226 1.94 -16.73 -20.97
N GLY A 227 1.43 -15.73 -21.67
CA GLY A 227 1.38 -15.68 -23.13
C GLY A 227 2.76 -15.48 -23.79
N SER A 228 3.72 -14.89 -23.10
CA SER A 228 5.08 -14.70 -23.62
C SER A 228 5.93 -15.98 -23.64
N GLY A 229 5.55 -16.99 -22.85
CA GLY A 229 6.26 -18.27 -22.81
C GLY A 229 6.16 -19.11 -24.10
N THR A 230 5.21 -18.79 -24.98
CA THR A 230 5.05 -19.46 -26.29
C THR A 230 5.84 -18.79 -27.42
N SER A 231 6.45 -17.63 -27.18
CA SER A 231 7.20 -16.87 -28.19
C SER A 231 8.71 -16.85 -27.94
N ALA A 232 9.20 -17.57 -26.93
CA ALA A 232 10.64 -17.83 -26.84
C ALA A 232 11.03 -18.68 -28.05
N PRO A 233 11.97 -18.25 -28.90
CA PRO A 233 12.57 -19.18 -29.85
C PRO A 233 13.08 -20.35 -29.02
N THR A 234 12.70 -21.56 -29.41
CA THR A 234 13.20 -22.82 -28.85
C THR A 234 14.69 -22.63 -28.63
N SER A 235 15.12 -22.39 -27.39
CA SER A 235 16.54 -22.30 -27.11
C SER A 235 17.09 -23.66 -27.52
N PRO A 236 18.08 -23.73 -28.42
CA PRO A 236 18.64 -25.02 -28.80
C PRO A 236 19.06 -25.70 -27.51
N ALA A 237 18.63 -26.96 -27.37
CA ALA A 237 18.92 -27.76 -26.19
C ALA A 237 20.39 -27.55 -25.80
N ARG A 238 20.63 -27.18 -24.54
CA ARG A 238 21.99 -27.06 -24.00
C ARG A 238 22.73 -28.34 -24.38
N PRO A 239 23.91 -28.29 -25.04
CA PRO A 239 24.69 -29.49 -25.27
C PRO A 239 24.96 -30.12 -23.91
N MET A 240 24.40 -31.31 -23.67
CA MET A 240 24.85 -32.15 -22.56
C MET A 240 26.27 -32.57 -22.90
N PHE A 241 27.25 -31.85 -22.36
CA PHE A 241 28.60 -32.39 -22.26
C PHE A 241 28.52 -33.55 -21.24
N PRO A 242 28.88 -34.78 -21.62
CA PRO A 242 28.98 -35.87 -20.65
C PRO A 242 30.04 -35.48 -19.63
N ASN A 243 29.71 -35.56 -18.35
CA ASN A 243 30.71 -35.45 -17.29
C ASN A 243 31.78 -36.53 -17.53
N PRO A 244 33.08 -36.18 -17.65
CA PRO A 244 34.14 -37.18 -17.68
C PRO A 244 34.29 -37.72 -16.26
N GLY A 245 33.70 -38.88 -15.99
CA GLY A 245 33.93 -39.60 -14.72
C GLY A 245 32.76 -40.35 -14.09
N ALA A 246 31.64 -40.58 -14.78
CA ALA A 246 30.64 -41.52 -14.27
C ALA A 246 30.96 -42.95 -14.77
N PRO A 247 31.24 -43.93 -13.90
CA PRO A 247 31.41 -45.32 -14.33
C PRO A 247 30.06 -45.86 -14.83
N VAL A 248 30.12 -46.55 -15.97
CA VAL A 248 28.99 -47.25 -16.59
C VAL A 248 28.56 -48.39 -15.64
N PRO A 249 27.27 -48.54 -15.29
CA PRO A 249 26.82 -49.72 -14.56
C PRO A 249 26.69 -50.88 -15.54
N ASP A 250 27.57 -51.88 -15.41
CA ASP A 250 27.46 -53.15 -16.13
C ASP A 250 26.14 -53.86 -15.78
N GLY A 251 25.46 -54.29 -16.83
CA GLY A 251 24.12 -54.86 -16.76
C GLY A 251 24.09 -56.26 -16.16
N HIS A 252 23.64 -56.36 -14.92
CA HIS A 252 23.06 -57.58 -14.36
C HIS A 252 21.82 -57.24 -13.51
N PRO A 253 20.68 -57.94 -13.67
CA PRO A 253 19.49 -57.70 -12.87
C PRO A 253 19.68 -58.23 -11.43
N ALA A 254 19.52 -57.37 -10.43
CA ALA A 254 19.50 -57.79 -9.03
C ALA A 254 18.20 -58.58 -8.71
N PRO A 255 18.27 -59.64 -7.87
CA PRO A 255 17.14 -60.51 -7.60
C PRO A 255 16.09 -59.84 -6.71
N ARG A 256 14.82 -60.06 -7.03
CA ARG A 256 13.66 -59.62 -6.24
C ARG A 256 13.51 -60.50 -5.00
N THR A 257 13.62 -59.91 -3.81
CA THR A 257 13.11 -60.53 -2.58
C THR A 257 11.72 -59.99 -2.26
N SER A 258 10.75 -60.90 -2.28
CA SER A 258 9.38 -60.74 -1.79
C SER A 258 9.33 -61.12 -0.31
N THR A 259 8.82 -60.24 0.54
CA THR A 259 8.20 -60.63 1.82
C THR A 259 6.98 -59.76 2.05
N GLY A 260 5.81 -60.41 2.19
CA GLY A 260 4.50 -59.77 2.15
C GLY A 260 3.91 -59.36 3.51
N HIS A 261 2.96 -58.42 3.38
CA HIS A 261 1.69 -58.20 4.11
C HIS A 261 1.69 -57.89 5.63
N PRO A 262 0.63 -57.26 6.19
CA PRO A 262 -0.61 -56.76 5.58
C PRO A 262 -0.97 -55.29 5.89
N ALA A 263 -1.98 -54.78 5.18
CA ALA A 263 -2.68 -53.54 5.47
C ALA A 263 -3.69 -53.76 6.61
N THR A 264 -3.70 -52.85 7.59
CA THR A 264 -4.73 -52.80 8.63
C THR A 264 -5.45 -51.45 8.56
N THR A 265 -6.68 -51.49 8.07
CA THR A 265 -7.69 -50.45 8.21
C THR A 265 -8.00 -50.26 9.70
N SER A 266 -7.84 -49.05 10.24
CA SER A 266 -8.37 -48.71 11.55
C SER A 266 -9.26 -47.48 11.46
N ALA A 267 -10.51 -47.68 11.86
CA ALA A 267 -11.59 -46.72 11.87
C ALA A 267 -11.37 -45.64 12.94
N ARG A 268 -11.84 -44.44 12.61
CA ARG A 268 -11.89 -43.25 13.46
C ARG A 268 -12.92 -43.46 14.59
N PRO A 269 -12.59 -43.26 15.88
CA PRO A 269 -13.62 -43.15 16.91
C PRO A 269 -14.20 -41.74 16.94
N SER A 270 -15.53 -41.65 16.89
CA SER A 270 -16.30 -40.48 17.31
C SER A 270 -16.33 -40.42 18.85
N SER A 271 -16.16 -39.24 19.43
CA SER A 271 -16.44 -38.99 20.84
C SER A 271 -17.50 -37.89 20.95
N ALA A 272 -18.67 -38.30 21.47
CA ALA A 272 -19.84 -37.49 21.78
C ALA A 272 -19.66 -36.69 23.11
N PRO A 273 -20.61 -35.79 23.47
CA PRO A 273 -20.36 -34.57 24.25
C PRO A 273 -20.53 -34.74 25.77
N LYS A 274 -20.05 -33.76 26.55
CA LYS A 274 -20.28 -33.66 28.00
C LYS A 274 -20.21 -32.18 28.48
N PRO A 275 -20.77 -31.83 29.65
CA PRO A 275 -22.11 -31.24 29.80
C PRO A 275 -22.08 -29.78 30.27
N SER A 276 -23.27 -29.19 30.44
CA SER A 276 -23.53 -27.76 30.68
C SER A 276 -23.69 -27.34 32.16
N ARG A 277 -23.52 -26.00 32.37
CA ARG A 277 -24.06 -25.08 33.40
C ARG A 277 -23.14 -24.66 34.58
N PRO A 278 -23.35 -23.48 35.23
CA PRO A 278 -24.40 -22.45 35.03
C PRO A 278 -23.88 -20.99 34.82
N SER A 279 -24.85 -20.07 34.67
CA SER A 279 -24.79 -18.64 34.35
C SER A 279 -24.22 -17.70 35.42
N ALA A 280 -23.62 -16.59 34.96
CA ALA A 280 -23.66 -15.29 35.66
C ALA A 280 -23.68 -14.12 34.65
N SER A 281 -24.70 -13.28 34.75
CA SER A 281 -24.82 -11.91 34.20
C SER A 281 -24.89 -10.95 35.39
N PRO A 282 -24.89 -9.60 35.24
CA PRO A 282 -24.39 -8.72 34.16
C PRO A 282 -23.43 -7.64 34.74
N LEU A 283 -22.93 -6.69 33.94
CA LEU A 283 -22.94 -5.24 34.29
C LEU A 283 -22.43 -4.36 33.12
N ARG A 284 -23.01 -3.16 33.09
CA ARG A 284 -22.98 -2.11 32.06
C ARG A 284 -21.73 -1.22 32.20
N SER A 285 -21.48 -0.43 31.14
CA SER A 285 -21.44 1.05 31.15
C SER A 285 -20.15 1.76 30.69
N TRP A 286 -20.41 2.74 29.80
CA TRP A 286 -19.65 3.90 29.30
C TRP A 286 -18.51 3.69 28.30
#